data_AF-A0A1F7FZ78-F1
#
_entry.id   AF-A0A1F7FZ78-F1
#
_cell.length_a   1.000
_cell.length_b   1.000
_cell.length_c   1.000
_cell.angle_alpha   90.00
_cell.angle_beta   90.00
_cell.angle_gamma   90.00
#
_symmetry.space_group_name_H-M   'P 1'
#
loop_
_entity.id
_entity.type
_entity.pdbx_description
1 polymer ?
#
loop_
_entity_poly.entity_id
_entity_poly.type
_entity_poly.pdbx_seq_one_letter_code
_entity_poly.pdbx_strand_id
1 'polypeptide(L)' 'MQKIREDALQFCPECGNEVVRIFFPTKQNTVVATKDLLSDENIKKHGFKKLVNAGGGKFDEVV' A
#
# COMPACT_ATOMS: atom_id res chain seq x y z
N MET A 1 7.87 -22.65 23.19
CA MET A 1 6.95 -21.70 22.53
C MET A 1 6.20 -20.94 23.62
N GLN A 2 6.25 -19.61 23.60
CA GLN A 2 5.63 -18.76 24.63
C GLN A 2 4.10 -18.71 24.48
N LYS A 3 3.36 -18.71 25.58
CA LYS A 3 1.89 -18.61 25.56
C LYS A 3 1.43 -17.15 25.52
N ILE A 4 0.27 -16.89 24.93
CA ILE A 4 -0.33 -15.54 24.81
C ILE A 4 -0.55 -14.83 26.16
N ARG A 5 -0.73 -15.56 27.26
CA ARG A 5 -0.97 -15.01 28.60
C ARG A 5 0.30 -14.70 29.40
N GLU A 6 1.46 -15.05 28.88
CA GLU A 6 2.74 -14.84 29.55
C GLU A 6 3.29 -13.45 29.22
N ASP A 7 4.06 -12.88 30.14
CA ASP A 7 4.73 -11.59 29.93
C ASP A 7 5.70 -11.65 28.75
N ALA A 8 5.84 -10.52 28.04
CA ALA A 8 6.73 -10.43 26.88
C ALA A 8 8.20 -10.71 27.24
N LEU A 9 8.86 -11.53 26.42
CA LEU A 9 10.29 -11.82 26.58
C LEU A 9 11.13 -10.55 26.45
N GLN A 10 12.08 -10.38 27.37
CA GLN A 10 13.09 -9.32 27.32
C GLN A 10 14.35 -9.76 26.57
N PHE A 11 14.59 -11.07 26.49
CA PHE A 11 15.74 -11.67 25.81
C PHE A 11 15.31 -12.86 24.95
N CYS A 12 15.98 -13.03 23.81
CA CYS A 12 15.75 -14.14 22.90
C CYS A 12 16.29 -15.45 23.52
N PRO A 13 15.46 -16.50 23.65
CA PRO A 13 15.88 -17.77 24.27
C PRO A 13 16.86 -18.58 23.42
N GLU A 14 17.02 -18.26 22.13
CA GLU A 14 17.95 -18.98 21.23
C GLU A 14 19.34 -18.34 21.17
N CYS A 15 19.41 -17.00 21.17
CA CYS A 15 20.67 -16.27 20.98
C CYS A 15 21.07 -15.36 22.16
N GLY A 16 20.21 -15.19 23.16
CA GLY A 16 20.47 -14.39 24.36
C GLY A 16 20.42 -12.88 24.17
N ASN A 17 20.20 -12.39 22.94
CA ASN A 17 20.12 -10.95 22.65
C ASN A 17 18.83 -10.32 23.20
N GLU A 18 18.89 -9.03 23.52
CA GLU A 18 17.73 -8.25 23.96
C GLU A 18 16.65 -8.16 22.87
N VAL A 19 15.39 -8.29 23.28
CA VAL A 19 14.24 -8.11 22.40
C VAL A 19 13.92 -6.62 22.31
N VAL A 20 14.22 -6.01 21.16
CA VAL A 20 13.94 -4.59 20.90
C VAL A 20 12.72 -4.42 20.00
N ARG A 21 11.92 -3.37 20.25
CA ARG A 21 10.80 -3.01 19.37
C ARG A 21 11.34 -2.38 18.08
N ILE A 22 11.08 -3.02 16.95
CA ILE A 22 11.36 -2.44 15.63
C ILE A 22 10.15 -1.62 15.19
N PHE A 23 10.27 -0.30 15.24
CA PHE A 23 9.33 0.59 14.58
C PHE A 23 9.85 0.85 13.16
N PHE A 24 9.27 0.15 12.18
CA PHE A 24 9.55 0.41 10.76
C PHE A 24 8.25 0.85 10.08
N PRO A 25 8.25 1.91 9.25
CA PRO A 25 7.08 2.24 8.46
C PRO A 25 6.77 1.05 7.54
N THR A 26 5.51 0.58 7.53
CA THR A 26 5.09 -0.46 6.60
C THR A 26 5.51 -0.09 5.18
N LYS A 27 6.03 -1.06 4.41
CA LYS A 27 6.44 -0.83 3.02
C LYS A 27 5.26 -0.21 2.27
N GLN A 28 5.35 1.09 1.98
CA GLN A 28 4.35 1.79 1.20
C GLN A 28 4.58 1.43 -0.27
N ASN A 29 3.67 0.65 -0.84
CA ASN A 29 3.67 0.40 -2.28
C ASN A 29 2.82 1.47 -2.94
N THR A 30 3.46 2.41 -3.64
CA THR A 30 2.76 3.46 -4.41
C THR A 30 2.38 2.99 -5.81
N VAL A 31 2.76 1.78 -6.22
CA VAL A 31 2.41 1.19 -7.51
C VAL A 31 0.99 0.65 -7.42
N VAL A 32 0.05 1.33 -8.07
CA VAL A 32 -1.30 0.82 -8.29
C VAL A 32 -1.21 -0.33 -9.29
N ALA A 33 -1.72 -1.51 -8.94
CA ALA A 33 -1.73 -2.63 -9.87
C ALA A 33 -2.72 -2.30 -11.00
N THR A 34 -2.35 -2.60 -12.25
CA THR A 34 -3.20 -2.34 -13.43
C THR A 34 -4.57 -3.04 -13.36
N LYS A 35 -4.67 -4.14 -12.61
CA LYS A 35 -5.94 -4.84 -12.33
C LYS A 35 -6.92 -4.01 -11.47
N ASP A 36 -6.40 -3.05 -10.69
CA ASP A 36 -7.20 -2.20 -9.81
C ASP A 36 -7.64 -0.91 -10.54
N LEU A 37 -7.16 -0.71 -11.78
CA LEU A 37 -7.59 0.39 -12.66
C LEU A 37 -8.80 -0.04 -13.49
N LEU A 38 -9.77 0.87 -13.62
CA LEU A 38 -10.88 0.69 -14.55
C LEU A 38 -10.36 0.74 -15.99
N SER A 39 -10.81 -0.19 -16.83
CA SER A 39 -10.60 -0.12 -18.26
C SER A 39 -11.36 1.05 -18.87
N ASP A 40 -10.92 1.53 -20.03
CA ASP A 40 -11.57 2.63 -20.74
C ASP A 40 -13.04 2.30 -21.08
N GLU A 41 -13.34 1.04 -21.38
CA GLU A 41 -14.71 0.55 -21.57
C GLU A 41 -15.56 0.72 -20.30
N ASN A 42 -15.01 0.40 -19.13
CA ASN A 42 -15.75 0.49 -17.88
C ASN A 42 -15.91 1.95 -17.41
N ILE A 43 -14.91 2.80 -17.67
CA ILE A 43 -14.98 4.25 -17.46
C ILE A 43 -16.16 4.82 -18.27
N LYS A 44 -16.25 4.48 -19.57
CA LYS A 44 -17.36 4.91 -20.43
C LYS A 44 -18.71 4.37 -19.95
N LYS A 45 -18.77 3.07 -19.64
CA LYS A 45 -20.00 2.40 -19.20
C LYS A 45 -20.61 3.04 -17.94
N HIS A 46 -19.76 3.47 -17.01
CA HIS A 46 -20.19 4.09 -15.76
C HIS A 46 -20.29 5.62 -15.82
N GLY A 47 -20.08 6.22 -17.00
CA GLY A 47 -20.21 7.67 -17.21
C GLY A 47 -19.07 8.50 -16.61
N PHE A 48 -17.94 7.88 -16.30
CA PHE A 48 -16.75 8.59 -15.84
C PHE A 48 -16.03 9.24 -17.03
N LYS A 49 -15.43 10.41 -16.80
CA LYS A 49 -14.60 11.12 -17.78
C LYS A 49 -13.13 10.86 -17.49
N LYS A 50 -12.37 10.46 -18.52
CA LYS A 50 -10.92 10.30 -18.42
C LYS A 50 -10.25 11.61 -18.83
N LEU A 51 -9.52 12.21 -17.90
CA LEU A 51 -8.73 13.42 -18.14
C LEU A 51 -7.26 13.04 -18.27
N VAL A 52 -6.58 13.57 -19.29
CA VAL A 52 -5.13 13.42 -19.45
C VAL A 52 -4.47 14.78 -19.29
N ASN A 53 -3.38 14.82 -18.52
CA ASN A 53 -2.62 16.04 -18.27
C ASN A 53 -1.91 16.46 -19.57
N ALA A 54 -2.34 17.58 -20.14
CA ALA A 54 -1.77 18.17 -21.35
C ALA A 54 -0.54 19.05 -21.06
N GLY A 55 -0.17 19.19 -19.78
CA GLY A 55 0.88 20.08 -19.31
C GLY A 55 0.36 21.47 -18.94
N GLY A 56 1.19 22.25 -18.22
CA GLY A 56 0.87 23.64 -17.88
C GLY A 56 -0.37 23.83 -16.99
N GLY A 57 -0.77 22.79 -16.23
CA GLY A 57 -1.96 22.82 -15.39
C GLY A 57 -3.29 22.61 -16.14
N LYS A 58 -3.23 22.21 -17.41
CA LYS A 58 -4.42 21.91 -18.23
C LYS A 58 -4.62 20.40 -18.38
N PHE A 59 -5.89 20.00 -18.41
CA PHE A 59 -6.30 18.62 -18.56
C PHE A 59 -7.29 18.53 -19.71
N ASP A 60 -7.01 17.67 -20.67
CA ASP A 60 -7.88 17.41 -21.82
C ASP A 60 -8.70 16.15 -21.58
N GLU A 61 -9.95 16.16 -22.04
CA GLU A 61 -10.80 14.97 -22.05
C GLU A 61 -10.32 14.00 -23.14
N VAL A 62 -10.07 12.75 -22.76
CA VAL A 62 -9.81 11.66 -23.71
C VAL A 62 -11.12 10.92 -23.95
N VAL A 63 -11.63 11.05 -25.18
CA VAL A 63 -12.92 10.49 -25.63
C VAL A 63 -12.85 8.98 -25.84
#